data_AF-A0A520FEI3-F1
#
_entry.id   AF-A0A520FEI3-F1
#
_cell.length_a   1.000
_cell.length_b   1.000
_cell.length_c   1.000
_cell.angle_alpha   90.00
_cell.angle_beta   90.00
_cell.angle_gamma   90.00
#
_symmetry.space_group_name_H-M   'P 1'
#
loop_
_entity.id
_entity.type
_entity.pdbx_description
1 polymer ?
#
loop_
_entity_poly.entity_id
_entity_poly.type
_entity_poly.pdbx_seq_one_letter_code
_entity_poly.pdbx_strand_id
1 'polypeptide(L)'
;MLRRFAGATTIVSALDHALPQPDQLCGPFSASVALTAVMGDDAPGVTALAVASRSAIWPGAIDSARPPGTPRITDGWDLLPRAASIDAAGTTAAGLTEGIETATDHRVAVVPIVGPSVERLRLLLDRLADGPFRFASLANVHTAELTDFDWNVGHFVTVWGFDPVEDVVAIADTYRELGDPDMPPGCRTVSTDALASAMSERGLLLIVDSQDHHAAVDLVRSLDLRHDVWSV
;
A
#
# COMPACT_ATOMS: atom_id res chain seq x y z
N MET A 1 12.09 -19.72 -0.24
CA MET A 1 12.36 -18.96 -1.48
C MET A 1 11.20 -18.04 -1.70
N LEU A 2 11.48 -16.75 -1.88
CA LEU A 2 10.47 -15.72 -2.04
C LEU A 2 9.47 -16.07 -3.16
N ARG A 3 8.23 -16.36 -2.77
CA ARG A 3 7.13 -16.56 -3.70
C ARG A 3 6.58 -15.19 -4.09
N ARG A 4 6.84 -14.80 -5.33
CA ARG A 4 6.29 -13.58 -5.92
C ARG A 4 4.82 -13.79 -6.26
N PHE A 5 3.97 -12.84 -5.92
CA PHE A 5 2.57 -12.90 -6.31
C PHE A 5 2.39 -12.65 -7.81
N ALA A 6 1.25 -13.05 -8.35
CA ALA A 6 0.89 -12.70 -9.71
C ALA A 6 0.90 -11.17 -9.88
N GLY A 7 1.54 -10.67 -10.95
CA GLY A 7 1.69 -9.23 -11.19
C GLY A 7 2.87 -8.55 -10.46
N ALA A 8 3.63 -9.26 -9.63
CA ALA A 8 4.79 -8.70 -8.92
C ALA A 8 5.81 -8.03 -9.85
N THR A 9 6.11 -8.64 -11.01
CA THR A 9 7.03 -8.03 -12.00
C THR A 9 6.50 -6.70 -12.53
N THR A 10 5.18 -6.60 -12.75
CA THR A 10 4.55 -5.36 -13.21
C THR A 10 4.60 -4.28 -12.13
N ILE A 11 4.27 -4.63 -10.89
CA ILE A 11 4.38 -3.75 -9.71
C ILE A 11 5.80 -3.18 -9.60
N VAL A 12 6.81 -4.06 -9.60
CA VAL A 12 8.21 -3.66 -9.44
C VAL A 12 8.68 -2.78 -10.60
N SER A 13 8.27 -3.09 -11.83
CA SER A 13 8.57 -2.26 -13.00
C SER A 13 7.91 -0.89 -12.89
N ALA A 14 6.63 -0.83 -12.55
CA ALA A 14 5.89 0.42 -12.39
C ALA A 14 6.46 1.29 -11.26
N LEU A 15 6.87 0.67 -10.14
CA LEU A 15 7.54 1.35 -9.04
C LEU A 15 8.79 2.10 -9.50
N ASP A 16 9.71 1.41 -10.19
CA ASP A 16 10.98 2.00 -10.61
C ASP A 16 10.79 3.22 -11.54
N HIS A 17 9.78 3.16 -12.42
CA HIS A 17 9.42 4.27 -13.31
C HIS A 17 8.75 5.44 -12.56
N ALA A 18 7.98 5.16 -11.51
CA ALA A 18 7.22 6.17 -10.79
C ALA A 18 8.03 6.88 -9.69
N LEU A 19 9.05 6.21 -9.12
CA LEU A 19 9.87 6.77 -8.05
C LEU A 19 10.65 8.02 -8.49
N PRO A 20 10.73 9.08 -7.65
CA PRO A 20 10.24 9.17 -6.28
C PRO A 20 8.75 9.55 -6.16
N GLN A 21 8.12 9.21 -5.05
CA GLN A 21 6.75 9.70 -4.78
C GLN A 21 6.68 11.22 -4.59
N PRO A 22 5.58 11.87 -5.01
CA PRO A 22 5.20 13.16 -4.47
C PRO A 22 4.94 13.07 -2.95
N ASP A 23 5.42 14.06 -2.21
CA ASP A 23 5.35 14.13 -0.75
C ASP A 23 3.88 14.09 -0.28
N GLN A 24 3.63 13.40 0.84
CA GLN A 24 2.30 13.17 1.45
C GLN A 24 1.32 12.30 0.62
N LEU A 25 1.75 11.71 -0.50
CA LEU A 25 0.89 10.90 -1.38
C LEU A 25 1.21 9.40 -1.39
N CYS A 26 1.73 8.83 -0.29
CA CYS A 26 2.12 7.41 -0.25
C CYS A 26 0.97 6.45 -0.54
N GLY A 27 -0.25 6.74 -0.05
CA GLY A 27 -1.46 5.96 -0.37
C GLY A 27 -1.75 5.92 -1.87
N PRO A 28 -2.04 7.07 -2.51
CA PRO A 28 -2.27 7.15 -3.96
C PRO A 28 -1.10 6.62 -4.80
N PHE A 29 0.14 6.85 -4.39
CA PHE A 29 1.32 6.34 -5.08
C PHE A 29 1.36 4.82 -5.05
N SER A 30 1.31 4.22 -3.86
CA SER A 30 1.33 2.76 -3.70
C SER A 30 0.15 2.12 -4.43
N ALA A 31 -1.04 2.73 -4.36
CA ALA A 31 -2.22 2.26 -5.10
C ALA A 31 -2.02 2.31 -6.62
N SER A 32 -1.44 3.39 -7.17
CA SER A 32 -1.15 3.51 -8.60
C SER A 32 -0.25 2.36 -9.09
N VAL A 33 0.81 2.08 -8.33
CA VAL A 33 1.75 0.98 -8.63
C VAL A 33 1.07 -0.38 -8.47
N ALA A 34 0.34 -0.60 -7.37
CA ALA A 34 -0.35 -1.85 -7.06
C ALA A 34 -1.40 -2.21 -8.13
N LEU A 35 -2.19 -1.23 -8.58
CA LEU A 35 -3.23 -1.42 -9.59
C LEU A 35 -2.70 -1.95 -10.93
N THR A 36 -1.42 -1.74 -11.25
CA THR A 36 -0.82 -2.29 -12.48
C THR A 36 -0.83 -3.82 -12.51
N ALA A 37 -0.83 -4.50 -11.35
CA ALA A 37 -0.96 -5.96 -11.29
C ALA A 37 -2.35 -6.46 -11.72
N VAL A 38 -3.39 -5.63 -11.56
CA VAL A 38 -4.78 -5.98 -11.85
C VAL A 38 -5.19 -5.42 -13.22
N MET A 39 -4.81 -4.19 -13.53
CA MET A 39 -5.30 -3.40 -14.66
C MET A 39 -4.25 -3.16 -15.76
N GLY A 40 -2.97 -3.46 -15.51
CA GLY A 40 -1.90 -3.14 -16.44
C GLY A 40 -1.78 -1.63 -16.71
N ASP A 41 -1.65 -1.26 -17.99
CA ASP A 41 -1.45 0.13 -18.44
C ASP A 41 -2.70 1.02 -18.24
N ASP A 42 -3.87 0.42 -17.97
CA ASP A 42 -5.11 1.16 -17.67
C ASP A 42 -5.20 1.63 -16.21
N ALA A 43 -4.18 1.36 -15.39
CA ALA A 43 -4.13 1.78 -14.00
C ALA A 43 -4.06 3.32 -13.89
N PRO A 44 -4.88 3.96 -13.03
CA PRO A 44 -4.84 5.40 -12.86
C PRO A 44 -3.50 5.85 -12.24
N GLY A 45 -3.02 7.01 -12.70
CA GLY A 45 -1.82 7.65 -12.16
C GLY A 45 -2.02 8.21 -10.75
N VAL A 46 -0.90 8.48 -10.07
CA VAL A 46 -0.85 8.98 -8.68
C VAL A 46 -1.77 10.17 -8.43
N THR A 47 -1.71 11.19 -9.29
CA THR A 47 -2.51 12.42 -9.11
C THR A 47 -4.01 12.18 -9.27
N ALA A 48 -4.41 11.33 -10.22
CA ALA A 48 -5.81 10.98 -10.42
C ALA A 48 -6.37 10.25 -9.19
N LEU A 49 -5.60 9.30 -8.64
CA LEU A 49 -5.94 8.61 -7.41
C LEU A 49 -5.97 9.57 -6.20
N ALA A 50 -5.03 10.51 -6.10
CA ALA A 50 -5.00 11.47 -5.00
C ALA A 50 -6.25 12.37 -4.99
N VAL A 51 -6.67 12.84 -6.17
CA VAL A 51 -7.91 13.61 -6.32
C VAL A 51 -9.13 12.77 -5.96
N ALA A 52 -9.23 11.55 -6.50
CA ALA A 52 -10.36 10.65 -6.23
C ALA A 52 -10.43 10.23 -4.75
N SER A 53 -9.27 10.07 -4.11
CA SER A 53 -9.14 9.69 -2.70
C SER A 53 -9.30 10.87 -1.73
N ARG A 54 -9.54 12.07 -2.27
CA ARG A 54 -9.66 13.33 -1.50
C ARG A 54 -8.44 13.61 -0.62
N SER A 55 -7.25 13.30 -1.12
CA SER A 55 -5.99 13.61 -0.43
C SER A 55 -5.90 15.11 -0.14
N ALA A 56 -5.36 15.47 1.01
CA ALA A 56 -5.18 16.87 1.41
C ALA A 56 -3.71 17.17 1.75
N ILE A 57 -3.21 18.33 1.33
CA ILE A 57 -1.79 18.67 1.42
C ILE A 57 -1.53 19.69 2.51
N TRP A 58 -0.61 19.36 3.42
CA TRP A 58 0.02 20.33 4.31
C TRP A 58 1.17 21.05 3.59
N PRO A 59 1.11 22.39 3.42
CA PRO A 59 2.14 23.13 2.67
C PRO A 59 3.43 23.36 3.48
N GLY A 60 3.38 23.26 4.81
CA GLY A 60 4.56 23.43 5.66
C GLY A 60 5.58 22.30 5.47
N ALA A 61 6.86 22.60 5.65
CA ALA A 61 7.89 21.57 5.68
C ALA A 61 7.80 20.77 6.98
N ILE A 62 7.81 19.44 6.85
CA ILE A 62 7.89 18.50 7.98
C ILE A 62 9.02 17.55 7.63
N ASP A 63 10.21 17.79 8.16
CA ASP A 63 11.39 16.98 7.83
C ASP A 63 11.25 15.56 8.38
N SER A 64 10.58 15.39 9.52
CA SER A 64 10.25 14.10 10.11
C SER A 64 9.16 13.31 9.37
N ALA A 65 8.52 13.88 8.33
CA ALA A 65 7.51 13.18 7.55
C ALA A 65 8.11 12.28 6.46
N ARG A 66 9.41 12.40 6.18
CA ARG A 66 10.14 11.62 5.17
C ARG A 66 11.34 10.92 5.81
N PRO A 67 11.84 9.84 5.19
CA PRO A 67 13.16 9.32 5.53
C PRO A 67 14.25 10.40 5.40
N PRO A 68 15.31 10.34 6.22
CA PRO A 68 16.41 11.28 6.16
C PRO A 68 17.05 11.35 4.77
N GLY A 69 17.24 12.56 4.24
CA GLY A 69 17.90 12.80 2.96
C GLY A 69 16.98 12.68 1.73
N THR A 70 15.72 12.29 1.90
CA THR A 70 14.77 12.21 0.78
C THR A 70 14.31 13.61 0.35
N PRO A 71 14.36 13.93 -0.97
CA PRO A 71 13.88 15.21 -1.48
C PRO A 71 12.37 15.36 -1.32
N ARG A 72 11.92 16.61 -1.14
CA ARG A 72 10.50 16.95 -1.18
C ARG A 72 10.07 17.16 -2.64
N ILE A 73 9.19 16.30 -3.12
CA ILE A 73 8.58 16.38 -4.45
C ILE A 73 7.13 16.85 -4.29
N THR A 74 6.68 17.81 -5.09
CA THR A 74 5.34 18.42 -4.95
C THR A 74 4.50 18.35 -6.21
N ASP A 75 4.83 17.43 -7.11
CA ASP A 75 4.09 17.26 -8.37
C ASP A 75 2.63 16.89 -8.09
N GLY A 76 1.70 17.54 -8.80
CA GLY A 76 0.24 17.33 -8.66
C GLY A 76 -0.39 17.96 -7.42
N TRP A 77 0.38 18.59 -6.53
CA TRP A 77 -0.15 19.26 -5.33
C TRP A 77 -1.08 20.44 -5.64
N ASP A 78 -0.93 21.06 -6.80
CA ASP A 78 -1.75 22.17 -7.27
C ASP A 78 -3.21 21.77 -7.55
N LEU A 79 -3.46 20.47 -7.74
CA LEU A 79 -4.81 19.91 -7.93
C LEU A 79 -5.47 19.45 -6.64
N LEU A 80 -4.78 19.53 -5.50
CA LEU A 80 -5.24 18.99 -4.23
C LEU A 80 -5.61 20.11 -3.24
N PRO A 81 -6.64 19.90 -2.40
CA PRO A 81 -6.98 20.84 -1.34
C PRO A 81 -5.85 20.94 -0.31
N ARG A 82 -5.82 22.07 0.40
CA ARG A 82 -4.92 22.24 1.55
C ARG A 82 -5.55 21.58 2.78
N ALA A 83 -4.73 20.84 3.52
CA ALA A 83 -5.12 20.28 4.80
C ALA A 83 -5.29 21.39 5.84
N ALA A 84 -6.29 21.25 6.71
CA ALA A 84 -6.56 22.21 7.79
C ALA A 84 -5.53 22.12 8.94
N SER A 85 -4.88 20.96 9.08
CA SER A 85 -3.83 20.66 10.05
C SER A 85 -2.87 19.62 9.47
N ILE A 86 -1.76 19.37 10.17
CA ILE A 86 -0.81 18.29 9.82
C ILE A 86 -1.51 16.93 9.93
N ASP A 87 -2.29 16.70 11.00
CA ASP A 87 -2.99 15.43 11.23
C ASP A 87 -4.07 15.14 10.18
N ALA A 88 -4.57 16.17 9.49
CA ALA A 88 -5.55 16.04 8.42
C ALA A 88 -4.90 15.91 7.03
N ALA A 89 -3.56 15.87 6.95
CA ALA A 89 -2.83 15.78 5.70
C ALA A 89 -2.62 14.33 5.25
N GLY A 90 -2.40 14.16 3.95
CA GLY A 90 -2.26 12.86 3.32
C GLY A 90 -3.60 12.27 2.90
N THR A 91 -3.70 10.95 2.97
CA THR A 91 -4.86 10.17 2.48
C THR A 91 -5.27 9.14 3.53
N THR A 92 -6.53 9.16 3.92
CA THR A 92 -7.09 8.16 4.86
C THR A 92 -7.32 6.83 4.15
N ALA A 93 -7.38 5.72 4.89
CA ALA A 93 -7.72 4.41 4.31
C ALA A 93 -9.10 4.38 3.67
N ALA A 94 -10.09 5.06 4.28
CA ALA A 94 -11.43 5.21 3.73
C ALA A 94 -11.43 6.01 2.43
N GLY A 95 -10.73 7.16 2.41
CA GLY A 95 -10.59 7.97 1.20
C GLY A 95 -9.89 7.19 0.08
N LEU A 96 -8.82 6.45 0.40
CA LEU A 96 -8.10 5.64 -0.58
C LEU A 96 -8.95 4.50 -1.14
N THR A 97 -9.74 3.82 -0.30
CA THR A 97 -10.67 2.76 -0.71
C THR A 97 -11.69 3.31 -1.71
N GLU A 98 -12.39 4.38 -1.36
CA GLU A 98 -13.39 5.02 -2.24
C GLU A 98 -12.73 5.58 -3.52
N GLY A 99 -11.54 6.17 -3.37
CA GLY A 99 -10.79 6.78 -4.47
C GLY A 99 -10.31 5.77 -5.50
N ILE A 100 -9.85 4.58 -5.07
CA ILE A 100 -9.46 3.49 -5.98
C ILE A 100 -10.66 3.03 -6.80
N GLU A 101 -11.79 2.74 -6.15
CA GLU A 101 -12.99 2.27 -6.86
C GLU A 101 -13.52 3.34 -7.81
N THR A 102 -13.54 4.61 -7.38
CA THR A 102 -14.00 5.73 -8.22
C THR A 102 -13.07 5.97 -9.41
N ALA A 103 -11.75 6.04 -9.21
CA ALA A 103 -10.79 6.34 -10.27
C ALA A 103 -10.66 5.23 -11.32
N THR A 104 -11.18 4.04 -11.01
CA THR A 104 -11.17 2.88 -11.91
C THR A 104 -12.53 2.61 -12.55
N ASP A 105 -13.50 3.52 -12.37
CA ASP A 105 -14.90 3.35 -12.78
C ASP A 105 -15.52 2.05 -12.23
N HIS A 106 -15.18 1.70 -10.98
CA HIS A 106 -15.59 0.48 -10.30
C HIS A 106 -15.27 -0.81 -11.05
N ARG A 107 -14.21 -0.81 -11.89
CA ARG A 107 -13.66 -2.04 -12.48
C ARG A 107 -12.93 -2.91 -11.47
N VAL A 108 -12.45 -2.30 -10.39
CA VAL A 108 -11.91 -3.01 -9.23
C VAL A 108 -12.75 -2.72 -8.00
N ALA A 109 -12.69 -3.64 -7.03
CA ALA A 109 -13.24 -3.49 -5.70
C ALA A 109 -12.12 -3.58 -4.67
N VAL A 110 -12.30 -2.90 -3.54
CA VAL A 110 -11.35 -2.93 -2.43
C VAL A 110 -11.97 -3.68 -1.24
N VAL A 111 -11.25 -4.68 -0.72
CA VAL A 111 -11.59 -5.39 0.51
C VAL A 111 -10.60 -4.96 1.60
N PRO A 112 -11.01 -4.07 2.52
CA PRO A 112 -10.21 -3.71 3.68
C PRO A 112 -10.04 -4.93 4.59
N ILE A 113 -8.92 -5.03 5.29
CA ILE A 113 -8.62 -6.07 6.27
C ILE A 113 -7.96 -5.37 7.46
N VAL A 114 -8.64 -5.32 8.61
CA VAL A 114 -8.11 -4.66 9.81
C VAL A 114 -6.99 -5.50 10.43
N GLY A 115 -5.85 -4.87 10.71
CA GLY A 115 -4.67 -5.38 11.44
C GLY A 115 -4.70 -6.87 11.79
N PRO A 116 -4.36 -7.77 10.85
CA PRO A 116 -4.36 -9.20 11.12
C PRO A 116 -3.29 -9.56 12.15
N SER A 117 -3.55 -10.58 12.99
CA SER A 117 -2.47 -11.19 13.77
C SER A 117 -1.42 -11.80 12.84
N VAL A 118 -0.21 -12.02 13.33
CA VAL A 118 0.87 -12.60 12.53
C VAL A 118 0.48 -13.96 11.92
N GLU A 119 -0.23 -14.81 12.67
CA GLU A 119 -0.72 -16.11 12.17
C GLU A 119 -1.74 -15.93 11.05
N ARG A 120 -2.67 -14.97 11.21
CA ARG A 120 -3.70 -14.70 10.21
C ARG A 120 -3.13 -14.04 8.96
N LEU A 121 -2.11 -13.19 9.11
CA LEU A 121 -1.39 -12.58 8.00
C LEU A 121 -0.66 -13.66 7.18
N ARG A 122 0.06 -14.58 7.84
CA ARG A 122 0.71 -15.72 7.17
C ARG A 122 -0.31 -16.54 6.36
N LEU A 123 -1.43 -16.91 6.97
CA LEU A 123 -2.49 -17.65 6.30
C LEU A 123 -3.08 -16.88 5.11
N LEU A 124 -3.32 -15.58 5.26
CA LEU A 124 -3.84 -14.74 4.18
C LEU A 124 -2.87 -14.70 3.00
N LEU A 125 -1.59 -14.37 3.25
CA LEU A 125 -0.58 -14.28 2.20
C LEU A 125 -0.35 -15.63 1.50
N ASP A 126 -0.43 -16.73 2.25
CA ASP A 126 -0.32 -18.06 1.69
C ASP A 126 -1.48 -18.40 0.75
N ARG A 127 -2.71 -18.12 1.18
CA ARG A 127 -3.93 -18.37 0.40
C ARG A 127 -4.06 -17.46 -0.81
N LEU A 128 -3.63 -16.21 -0.71
CA LEU A 128 -3.63 -15.27 -1.83
C LEU A 128 -2.65 -15.70 -2.92
N ALA A 129 -1.48 -16.19 -2.54
CA ALA A 129 -0.48 -16.62 -3.51
C ALA A 129 -0.92 -17.81 -4.37
N ASP A 130 -1.80 -18.67 -3.83
CA ASP A 130 -2.40 -19.80 -4.53
C ASP A 130 -3.86 -19.51 -4.98
N GLY A 131 -4.30 -18.26 -4.86
CA GLY A 131 -5.67 -17.83 -5.10
C GLY A 131 -6.07 -17.85 -6.58
N PRO A 132 -7.38 -18.01 -6.89
CA PRO A 132 -7.85 -18.13 -8.27
C PRO A 132 -8.03 -16.79 -8.99
N PHE A 133 -7.94 -15.66 -8.28
CA PHE A 133 -8.19 -14.32 -8.80
C PHE A 133 -6.92 -13.46 -8.79
N ARG A 134 -6.89 -12.47 -9.68
CA ARG A 134 -5.83 -11.45 -9.67
C ARG A 134 -6.10 -10.48 -8.54
N PHE A 135 -5.03 -10.07 -7.87
CA PHE A 135 -5.13 -9.12 -6.79
C PHE A 135 -3.91 -8.21 -6.74
N ALA A 136 -4.06 -7.11 -6.02
CA ALA A 136 -2.96 -6.32 -5.49
C ALA A 136 -3.22 -6.04 -4.01
N SER A 137 -2.16 -5.70 -3.27
CA SER A 137 -2.25 -5.54 -1.82
C SER A 137 -1.44 -4.34 -1.35
N LEU A 138 -2.06 -3.54 -0.49
CA LEU A 138 -1.46 -2.35 0.12
C LEU A 138 -1.52 -2.51 1.65
N ALA A 139 -0.40 -2.40 2.34
CA ALA A 139 -0.37 -2.35 3.80
C ALA A 139 -0.27 -0.90 4.28
N ASN A 140 -1.17 -0.49 5.18
CA ASN A 140 -1.04 0.75 5.92
C ASN A 140 -0.34 0.47 7.25
N VAL A 141 0.84 1.06 7.43
CA VAL A 141 1.80 0.68 8.47
C VAL A 141 2.22 1.90 9.29
N HIS A 142 2.60 1.65 10.54
CA HIS A 142 3.45 2.53 11.32
C HIS A 142 4.91 2.27 10.93
N THR A 143 5.61 3.29 10.47
CA THR A 143 6.98 3.13 9.95
C THR A 143 8.01 2.76 11.01
N ALA A 144 7.77 3.14 12.27
CA ALA A 144 8.69 2.86 13.38
C ALA A 144 8.95 1.36 13.60
N GLU A 145 7.99 0.51 13.25
CA GLU A 145 8.10 -0.95 13.36
C GLU A 145 8.91 -1.57 12.21
N LEU A 146 9.18 -0.80 11.15
CA LEU A 146 9.78 -1.26 9.89
C LEU A 146 11.13 -0.60 9.58
N THR A 147 11.63 0.31 10.41
CA THR A 147 12.88 1.04 10.16
C THR A 147 13.70 1.21 11.42
N ASP A 148 15.02 1.15 11.31
CA ASP A 148 15.95 1.29 12.44
C ASP A 148 16.25 2.74 12.84
N PHE A 149 15.67 3.73 12.14
CA PHE A 149 15.85 5.16 12.41
C PHE A 149 14.53 5.81 12.84
N ASP A 150 14.64 6.99 13.47
CA ASP A 150 13.50 7.74 14.01
C ASP A 150 12.63 8.34 12.89
N TRP A 151 11.71 7.53 12.39
CA TRP A 151 10.68 7.91 11.44
C TRP A 151 9.39 7.17 11.81
N ASN A 152 8.45 7.90 12.39
CA ASN A 152 7.19 7.35 12.89
C ASN A 152 6.00 8.10 12.30
N VAL A 153 5.52 7.61 11.16
CA VAL A 153 4.34 8.13 10.47
C VAL A 153 3.44 6.98 10.03
N GLY A 154 2.20 7.30 9.68
CA GLY A 154 1.37 6.38 8.90
C GLY A 154 1.85 6.35 7.45
N HIS A 155 2.06 5.16 6.90
CA HIS A 155 2.60 4.98 5.55
C HIS A 155 1.87 3.86 4.80
N PHE A 156 1.84 3.92 3.47
CA PHE A 156 1.31 2.85 2.63
C PHE A 156 2.42 2.23 1.80
N VAL A 157 2.55 0.92 1.86
CA VAL A 157 3.50 0.13 1.05
C VAL A 157 2.75 -0.95 0.25
N THR A 158 3.26 -1.30 -0.91
CA THR A 158 2.67 -2.37 -1.74
C THR A 158 3.28 -3.72 -1.36
N VAL A 159 2.46 -4.73 -1.12
CA VAL A 159 2.90 -6.11 -0.84
C VAL A 159 2.93 -6.91 -2.14
N TRP A 160 4.07 -7.51 -2.49
CA TRP A 160 4.25 -8.18 -3.79
C TRP A 160 4.80 -9.60 -3.70
N GLY A 161 5.14 -10.09 -2.51
CA GLY A 161 5.55 -11.47 -2.32
C GLY A 161 5.63 -11.89 -0.86
N PHE A 162 5.78 -13.19 -0.65
CA PHE A 162 5.89 -13.81 0.68
C PHE A 162 6.81 -15.03 0.62
N ASP A 163 7.71 -15.19 1.57
CA ASP A 163 8.49 -16.41 1.79
C ASP A 163 8.01 -17.10 3.06
N PRO A 164 7.27 -18.22 2.98
CA PRO A 164 6.77 -18.92 4.16
C PRO A 164 7.86 -19.65 4.95
N VAL A 165 9.04 -19.87 4.36
CA VAL A 165 10.15 -20.57 5.02
C VAL A 165 10.98 -19.59 5.86
N GLU A 166 11.36 -18.47 5.26
CA GLU A 166 12.09 -17.40 5.95
C GLU A 166 11.16 -16.48 6.77
N ASP A 167 9.85 -16.64 6.60
CA ASP A 167 8.79 -15.86 7.23
C ASP A 167 8.94 -14.33 7.03
N VAL A 168 9.18 -13.96 5.78
CA VAL A 168 9.33 -12.57 5.35
C VAL A 168 8.36 -12.20 4.24
N VAL A 169 7.94 -10.94 4.25
CA VAL A 169 7.05 -10.35 3.27
C VAL A 169 7.85 -9.36 2.42
N ALA A 170 7.74 -9.48 1.10
CA ALA A 170 8.36 -8.54 0.19
C ALA A 170 7.43 -7.35 -0.04
N ILE A 171 7.94 -6.16 0.28
CA ILE A 171 7.24 -4.89 0.15
C ILE A 171 7.94 -4.00 -0.88
N ALA A 172 7.16 -3.13 -1.51
CA ALA A 172 7.57 -2.08 -2.43
C ALA A 172 7.20 -0.75 -1.77
N ASP A 173 8.22 -0.02 -1.34
CA ASP A 173 8.10 1.26 -0.68
C ASP A 173 8.22 2.41 -1.69
N THR A 174 7.52 3.49 -1.40
CA THR A 174 7.51 4.74 -2.16
C THR A 174 8.81 5.56 -2.06
N TYR A 175 9.73 5.14 -1.18
CA TYR A 175 11.06 5.73 -1.02
C TYR A 175 12.13 4.77 -1.52
N ARG A 176 12.87 5.20 -2.55
CA ARG A 176 13.96 4.42 -3.17
C ARG A 176 15.01 4.01 -2.14
N GLU A 177 15.30 4.89 -1.19
CA GLU A 177 16.35 4.78 -0.19
C GLU A 177 16.09 3.69 0.86
N LEU A 178 14.85 3.19 0.96
CA LEU A 178 14.48 2.13 1.90
C LEU A 178 14.61 0.72 1.31
N GLY A 179 14.97 0.60 0.02
CA GLY A 179 15.13 -0.71 -0.61
C GLY A 179 16.39 -1.46 -0.17
N ASP A 180 16.32 -2.79 -0.18
CA ASP A 180 17.48 -3.65 0.05
C ASP A 180 18.43 -3.54 -1.17
N PRO A 181 19.77 -3.49 -0.99
CA PRO A 181 20.72 -3.31 -2.09
C PRO A 181 20.65 -4.35 -3.21
N ASP A 182 20.21 -5.57 -2.87
CA ASP A 182 20.09 -6.70 -3.80
C ASP A 182 18.69 -6.81 -4.42
N MET A 183 17.81 -5.84 -4.16
CA MET A 183 16.46 -5.76 -4.67
C MET A 183 16.27 -4.51 -5.55
N PRO A 184 15.22 -4.47 -6.37
CA PRO A 184 14.87 -3.27 -7.14
C PRO A 184 14.64 -2.04 -6.23
N PRO A 185 14.80 -0.81 -6.75
CA PRO A 185 14.63 0.43 -5.98
C PRO A 185 13.34 0.45 -5.14
N GLY A 186 13.46 0.80 -3.85
CA GLY A 186 12.33 0.84 -2.91
C GLY A 186 11.79 -0.53 -2.46
N CYS A 187 12.24 -1.63 -3.04
CA CYS A 187 11.84 -2.98 -2.63
C CYS A 187 12.73 -3.50 -1.51
N ARG A 188 12.12 -4.12 -0.49
CA ARG A 188 12.83 -4.82 0.58
C ARG A 188 11.97 -5.96 1.14
N THR A 189 12.57 -6.78 1.98
CA THR A 189 11.82 -7.73 2.80
C THR A 189 11.71 -7.27 4.25
N VAL A 190 10.57 -7.54 4.87
CA VAL A 190 10.33 -7.33 6.31
C VAL A 190 9.83 -8.64 6.92
N SER A 191 10.08 -8.89 8.21
CA SER A 191 9.49 -10.07 8.85
C SER A 191 7.96 -9.96 8.87
N THR A 192 7.27 -11.10 8.78
CA THR A 192 5.81 -11.11 8.86
C THR A 192 5.31 -10.55 10.19
N ASP A 193 6.07 -10.77 11.27
CA ASP A 193 5.79 -10.24 12.60
C ASP A 193 5.88 -8.71 12.65
N ALA A 194 6.95 -8.12 12.10
CA ALA A 194 7.10 -6.67 12.03
C ALA A 194 5.99 -6.04 11.18
N LEU A 195 5.62 -6.64 10.05
CA LEU A 195 4.53 -6.14 9.22
C LEU A 195 3.18 -6.20 9.96
N ALA A 196 2.89 -7.29 10.67
CA ALA A 196 1.67 -7.41 11.47
C ALA A 196 1.64 -6.37 12.61
N SER A 197 2.75 -6.20 13.34
CA SER A 197 2.90 -5.18 14.39
C SER A 197 2.65 -3.77 13.84
N ALA A 198 3.26 -3.46 12.69
CA ALA A 198 3.13 -2.18 12.01
C ALA A 198 1.67 -1.87 11.58
N MET A 199 0.83 -2.89 11.39
CA MET A 199 -0.58 -2.75 11.01
C MET A 199 -1.55 -2.77 12.21
N SER A 200 -1.09 -2.80 13.46
CA SER A 200 -1.93 -3.07 14.65
C SER A 200 -3.25 -2.31 14.75
N GLU A 201 -3.25 -0.97 14.61
CA GLU A 201 -4.46 -0.13 14.54
C GLU A 201 -4.90 0.20 13.11
N ARG A 202 -4.17 -0.33 12.13
CA ARG A 202 -4.31 -0.07 10.70
C ARG A 202 -4.77 -1.35 9.99
N GLY A 203 -4.22 -1.63 8.81
CA GLY A 203 -4.60 -2.82 8.07
C GLY A 203 -4.09 -2.85 6.65
N LEU A 204 -4.70 -3.72 5.88
CA LEU A 204 -4.37 -4.03 4.49
C LEU A 204 -5.57 -3.74 3.60
N LEU A 205 -5.33 -3.20 2.41
CA LEU A 205 -6.34 -3.07 1.36
C LEU A 205 -6.03 -4.11 0.28
N LEU A 206 -6.93 -5.08 0.12
CA LEU A 206 -6.88 -6.06 -0.95
C LEU A 206 -7.69 -5.53 -2.14
N ILE A 207 -7.02 -5.29 -3.26
CA ILE A 207 -7.65 -4.82 -4.50
C ILE A 207 -7.85 -6.02 -5.41
N VAL A 208 -9.06 -6.22 -5.92
CA VAL A 208 -9.42 -7.29 -6.85
C VAL A 208 -10.28 -6.75 -7.98
N ASP A 209 -10.40 -7.48 -9.08
CA ASP A 209 -11.44 -7.19 -10.08
C ASP A 209 -12.81 -7.22 -9.40
N SER A 210 -13.71 -6.30 -9.78
CA SER A 210 -15.05 -6.22 -9.19
C SER A 210 -15.84 -7.52 -9.32
N GLN A 211 -15.56 -8.33 -10.36
CA GLN A 211 -16.19 -9.65 -10.51
C GLN A 211 -15.74 -10.67 -9.44
N ASP A 212 -14.54 -10.48 -8.88
CA ASP A 212 -13.92 -11.36 -7.88
C ASP A 212 -14.18 -10.89 -6.44
N HIS A 213 -14.86 -9.75 -6.25
CA HIS A 213 -15.11 -9.15 -4.94
C HIS A 213 -15.74 -10.15 -3.94
N HIS A 214 -16.74 -10.93 -4.38
CA HIS A 214 -17.38 -11.92 -3.51
C HIS A 214 -16.40 -13.00 -3.05
N ALA A 215 -15.58 -13.51 -3.97
CA ALA A 215 -14.59 -14.54 -3.67
C ALA A 215 -13.49 -14.01 -2.72
N ALA A 216 -13.08 -12.75 -2.89
CA ALA A 216 -12.13 -12.09 -2.00
C ALA A 216 -12.70 -11.92 -0.59
N VAL A 217 -13.96 -11.47 -0.46
CA VAL A 217 -14.64 -11.34 0.83
C VAL A 217 -14.82 -12.70 1.50
N ASP A 218 -15.18 -13.74 0.75
CA ASP A 218 -15.33 -15.10 1.29
C ASP A 218 -13.99 -15.66 1.79
N LEU A 219 -12.88 -15.41 1.07
CA LEU A 219 -11.54 -15.77 1.54
C LEU A 219 -11.24 -15.09 2.88
N VAL A 220 -11.43 -13.78 2.97
CA VAL A 220 -11.18 -13.01 4.19
C VAL A 220 -12.02 -13.51 5.36
N ARG A 221 -13.32 -13.77 5.12
CA ARG A 221 -14.23 -14.34 6.14
C ARG A 221 -13.84 -15.75 6.56
N SER A 222 -13.40 -16.60 5.63
CA SER A 222 -12.96 -17.98 5.94
C SER A 222 -11.75 -18.02 6.87
N LEU A 223 -10.97 -16.94 6.90
CA LEU A 223 -9.80 -16.76 7.77
C LEU A 223 -10.14 -16.03 9.08
N ASP A 224 -11.41 -15.73 9.33
CA ASP A 224 -11.88 -14.98 10.50
C ASP A 224 -11.22 -13.59 10.62
N LEU A 225 -10.99 -12.95 9.46
CA LEU A 225 -10.45 -11.60 9.36
C LEU A 225 -11.57 -10.57 9.35
N ARG A 226 -11.37 -9.47 10.08
CA ARG A 226 -12.27 -8.31 10.05
C ARG A 226 -12.03 -7.52 8.77
N HIS A 227 -13.11 -7.12 8.08
CA HIS A 227 -13.04 -6.49 6.76
C HIS A 227 -13.66 -5.08 6.70
N ASP A 228 -13.69 -4.41 7.85
CA ASP A 228 -14.10 -3.01 7.96
C ASP A 228 -12.92 -2.08 7.66
N VAL A 229 -13.19 -0.87 7.17
CA VAL A 229 -12.16 0.16 7.08
C VAL A 229 -11.83 0.67 8.48
N TRP A 230 -10.55 0.78 8.80
CA TRP A 230 -10.09 1.36 10.08
C TRP A 230 -10.14 2.89 10.07
N SER A 231 -10.30 3.49 11.24
CA SER A 231 -10.32 4.94 11.43
C SER A 231 -9.02 5.37 12.10
N VAL A 232 -8.07 5.86 11.30
CA VAL A 232 -6.78 6.43 11.74
C VAL A 232 -6.44 7.66 10.92
#